data_AF-A0A8T4GGG7-F1
#
_entry.id   AF-A0A8T4GGG7-F1
#
_cell.length_a   1.000
_cell.length_b   1.000
_cell.length_c   1.000
_cell.angle_alpha   90.00
_cell.angle_beta   90.00
_cell.angle_gamma   90.00
#
_symmetry.space_group_name_H-M   'P 1'
#
loop_
_entity.id
_entity.type
_entity.pdbx_description
1 polymer ?
#
loop_
_entity_poly.entity_id
_entity_poly.type
_entity_poly.pdbx_seq_one_letter_code
_entity_poly.pdbx_strand_id
1 'polypeptide(L)'
;MTDPISVAYWVAAAAFLVGVGITAALYRSLEGSEHRGRLAALAVIPGFAGLSYVAMALGIGTTTINGTELVGFRYIDWLVTTPLLVGFVGYVAGASRRAIAGVMIADALMIAFGAAAVVADGTLKWALFALSGAFHIGLFVYLYVVFPRSVPDDPAQLGLFSLLKNHIGLLWLAYPFVWLMGPEGLGFAGAVGIAFTYVFLDVLAKVPYVYFFYARRAAFADVTVAESERGPTPTPAD
;
A
#
# COMPACT_ATOMS: atom_id res chain seq x y z
N MET A 1 -3.31 -28.02 -19.21
CA MET A 1 -3.59 -27.74 -17.78
C MET A 1 -3.20 -26.29 -17.54
N THR A 2 -4.05 -25.47 -16.94
CA THR A 2 -3.73 -24.07 -16.62
C THR A 2 -2.65 -24.03 -15.54
N ASP A 3 -1.63 -23.20 -15.74
CA ASP A 3 -0.56 -22.96 -14.78
C ASP A 3 -1.14 -22.48 -13.43
N PRO A 4 -0.80 -23.13 -12.28
CA PRO A 4 -1.31 -22.74 -10.97
C PRO A 4 -1.01 -21.29 -10.57
N ILE A 5 0.11 -20.71 -11.03
CA ILE A 5 0.47 -19.32 -10.75
C ILE A 5 -0.48 -18.37 -11.48
N SER A 6 -0.73 -18.60 -12.78
CA SER A 6 -1.74 -17.86 -13.55
C SER A 6 -3.14 -17.95 -12.91
N VAL A 7 -3.52 -19.13 -12.38
CA VAL A 7 -4.79 -19.28 -11.63
C VAL A 7 -4.82 -18.40 -10.40
N ALA A 8 -3.75 -18.37 -9.60
CA ALA A 8 -3.66 -17.49 -8.43
C ALA A 8 -3.82 -16.00 -8.81
N TYR A 9 -3.24 -15.59 -9.93
CA TYR A 9 -3.36 -14.21 -10.42
C TYR A 9 -4.78 -13.87 -10.89
N TRP A 10 -5.47 -14.79 -11.57
CA TRP A 10 -6.88 -14.60 -11.93
C TRP A 10 -7.81 -14.54 -10.70
N VAL A 11 -7.55 -15.35 -9.68
CA VAL A 11 -8.28 -15.29 -8.40
C VAL A 11 -8.10 -13.92 -7.74
N ALA A 12 -6.88 -13.40 -7.72
CA ALA A 12 -6.61 -12.05 -7.21
C ALA A 12 -7.32 -10.97 -8.03
N ALA A 13 -7.26 -11.04 -9.36
CA ALA A 13 -7.94 -10.10 -10.25
C ALA A 13 -9.46 -10.06 -9.99
N ALA A 14 -10.08 -11.23 -9.80
CA ALA A 14 -11.49 -11.33 -9.42
C ALA A 14 -11.78 -10.72 -8.03
N ALA A 15 -10.91 -10.96 -7.04
CA ALA A 15 -11.04 -10.36 -5.72
C ALA A 15 -10.91 -8.83 -5.76
N PHE A 16 -9.99 -8.30 -6.57
CA PHE A 16 -9.86 -6.86 -6.78
C PHE A 16 -11.04 -6.26 -7.54
N LEU A 17 -11.61 -6.97 -8.51
CA LEU A 17 -12.85 -6.56 -9.18
C LEU A 17 -14.01 -6.44 -8.18
N VAL A 18 -14.13 -7.38 -7.23
CA VAL A 18 -15.09 -7.28 -6.12
C VAL A 18 -14.77 -6.04 -5.27
N GLY A 19 -13.51 -5.80 -4.93
CA GLY A 19 -13.07 -4.60 -4.19
C GLY A 19 -13.41 -3.29 -4.90
N VAL A 20 -13.26 -3.22 -6.22
CA VAL A 20 -13.69 -2.09 -7.06
C VAL A 20 -15.21 -1.94 -7.01
N GLY A 21 -15.96 -3.04 -7.14
CA GLY A 21 -17.43 -3.04 -7.04
C GLY A 21 -17.93 -2.52 -5.69
N ILE A 22 -17.30 -2.95 -4.59
CA ILE A 22 -17.56 -2.43 -3.25
C ILE A 22 -17.27 -0.93 -3.23
N THR A 23 -16.09 -0.51 -3.69
CA THR A 23 -15.71 0.91 -3.69
C THR A 23 -16.67 1.78 -4.49
N ALA A 24 -17.15 1.30 -5.64
CA ALA A 24 -18.14 1.99 -6.46
C ALA A 24 -19.52 2.07 -5.79
N ALA A 25 -19.94 1.03 -5.06
CA ALA A 25 -21.16 1.08 -4.25
C ALA A 25 -21.05 2.11 -3.12
N LEU A 26 -19.92 2.11 -2.40
CA LEU A 26 -19.63 3.08 -1.34
C LEU A 26 -19.52 4.51 -1.87
N TYR A 27 -18.95 4.70 -3.06
CA TYR A 27 -18.86 6.01 -3.70
C TYR A 27 -20.23 6.59 -4.03
N ARG A 28 -21.16 5.76 -4.50
CA ARG A 28 -22.55 6.16 -4.77
C ARG A 28 -23.31 6.50 -3.48
N SER A 29 -23.04 5.81 -2.37
CA SER A 29 -23.71 6.12 -1.09
C SER A 29 -23.23 7.42 -0.44
N LEU A 30 -22.13 8.02 -0.92
CA LEU A 30 -21.60 9.32 -0.47
C LEU A 30 -21.99 10.50 -1.36
N GLU A 31 -23.06 10.36 -2.14
CA GLU A 31 -23.59 11.47 -2.94
C GLU A 31 -23.86 12.71 -2.08
N GLY A 32 -23.30 13.85 -2.46
CA GLY A 32 -23.41 15.11 -1.71
C GLY A 32 -22.47 15.25 -0.50
N SER A 33 -21.66 14.23 -0.15
CA SER A 33 -20.71 14.30 0.98
C SER A 33 -19.31 14.77 0.58
N GLU A 34 -18.66 15.57 1.43
CA GLU A 34 -17.28 16.04 1.22
C GLU A 34 -16.24 14.89 1.15
N HIS A 35 -16.55 13.73 1.72
CA HIS A 35 -15.65 12.56 1.72
C HIS A 35 -15.65 11.79 0.40
N ARG A 36 -16.55 12.11 -0.54
CA ARG A 36 -16.72 11.39 -1.82
C ARG A 36 -15.44 11.45 -2.67
N GLY A 37 -14.79 12.62 -2.73
CA GLY A 37 -13.53 12.79 -3.46
C GLY A 37 -12.38 11.98 -2.86
N ARG A 38 -12.30 11.91 -1.53
CA ARG A 38 -11.26 11.14 -0.80
C ARG A 38 -11.42 9.64 -1.04
N LEU A 39 -12.66 9.14 -1.06
CA LEU A 39 -12.93 7.74 -1.40
C LEU A 39 -12.55 7.41 -2.85
N ALA A 40 -12.80 8.32 -3.80
CA ALA A 40 -12.41 8.11 -5.20
C ALA A 40 -10.90 7.97 -5.38
N ALA A 41 -10.09 8.75 -4.64
CA ALA A 41 -8.65 8.60 -4.65
C ALA A 41 -8.20 7.21 -4.17
N LEU A 42 -8.87 6.66 -3.15
CA LEU A 42 -8.59 5.31 -2.65
C LEU A 42 -9.02 4.19 -3.61
N ALA A 43 -9.95 4.45 -4.54
CA ALA A 43 -10.35 3.49 -5.56
C ALA A 43 -9.22 3.11 -6.53
N VAL A 44 -8.20 3.97 -6.64
CA VAL A 44 -6.97 3.68 -7.40
C VAL A 44 -6.30 2.41 -6.89
N ILE A 45 -6.36 2.14 -5.57
CA ILE A 45 -5.67 0.99 -4.96
C ILE A 45 -6.21 -0.35 -5.50
N PRO A 46 -7.49 -0.71 -5.33
CA PRO A 46 -8.00 -1.98 -5.86
C PRO A 46 -8.10 -1.97 -7.39
N GLY A 47 -8.31 -0.82 -8.03
CA GLY A 47 -8.38 -0.72 -9.49
C GLY A 47 -7.03 -1.01 -10.17
N PHE A 48 -5.96 -0.37 -9.70
CA PHE A 48 -4.62 -0.56 -10.25
C PHE A 48 -4.07 -1.95 -9.94
N ALA A 49 -4.33 -2.47 -8.73
CA ALA A 49 -3.96 -3.83 -8.36
C ALA A 49 -4.69 -4.87 -9.23
N GLY A 50 -6.00 -4.70 -9.45
CA GLY A 50 -6.77 -5.58 -10.33
C GLY A 50 -6.22 -5.64 -11.75
N LEU A 51 -5.91 -4.48 -12.35
CA LEU A 51 -5.31 -4.42 -13.69
C LEU A 51 -3.91 -5.06 -13.72
N SER A 52 -3.09 -4.82 -12.70
CA SER A 52 -1.77 -5.43 -12.58
C SER A 52 -1.87 -6.96 -12.45
N TYR A 53 -2.84 -7.47 -11.70
CA TYR A 53 -3.08 -8.91 -11.59
C TYR A 53 -3.58 -9.54 -12.89
N VAL A 54 -4.39 -8.83 -13.69
CA VAL A 54 -4.73 -9.26 -15.06
C VAL A 54 -3.47 -9.32 -15.93
N ALA A 55 -2.61 -8.29 -15.89
CA ALA A 55 -1.37 -8.28 -16.65
C ALA A 55 -0.44 -9.45 -16.27
N MET A 56 -0.28 -9.71 -14.96
CA MET A 56 0.48 -10.85 -14.46
C MET A 56 -0.12 -12.19 -14.89
N ALA A 57 -1.45 -12.34 -14.84
CA ALA A 57 -2.13 -13.57 -15.25
C ALA A 57 -1.95 -13.87 -16.75
N LEU A 58 -1.80 -12.82 -17.56
CA LEU A 58 -1.49 -12.88 -18.99
C LEU A 58 0.02 -12.99 -19.29
N GLY A 59 0.88 -13.02 -18.27
CA GLY A 59 2.34 -13.08 -18.41
C GLY A 59 2.99 -11.77 -18.89
N ILE A 60 2.25 -10.66 -18.96
CA ILE A 60 2.76 -9.38 -19.44
C ILE A 60 3.78 -8.85 -18.42
N GLY A 61 4.95 -8.42 -18.89
CA GLY A 61 6.01 -7.86 -18.05
C GLY A 61 6.67 -8.87 -17.11
N THR A 62 6.40 -10.17 -17.27
CA THR A 62 7.13 -11.23 -16.55
C THR A 62 8.32 -11.67 -17.40
N THR A 63 9.51 -11.70 -16.82
CA THR A 63 10.74 -12.10 -17.52
C THR A 63 11.65 -12.90 -16.60
N THR A 64 12.41 -13.84 -17.15
CA THR A 64 13.40 -14.61 -16.39
C THR A 64 14.76 -13.95 -16.52
N ILE A 65 15.37 -13.61 -15.39
CA ILE A 65 16.69 -13.00 -15.28
C ILE A 65 17.51 -13.88 -14.33
N ASN A 66 18.64 -14.39 -14.79
CA ASN A 66 19.53 -15.26 -14.01
C ASN A 66 18.81 -16.46 -13.36
N GLY A 67 17.84 -17.05 -14.06
CA GLY A 67 17.05 -18.18 -13.57
C GLY A 67 15.97 -17.82 -12.55
N THR A 68 15.80 -16.54 -12.22
CA THR A 68 14.74 -16.01 -11.34
C THR A 68 13.69 -15.27 -12.16
N GLU A 69 12.41 -15.47 -11.86
CA GLU A 69 11.34 -14.71 -12.52
C GLU A 69 11.15 -13.32 -11.88
N LEU A 70 11.33 -12.27 -12.67
CA LEU A 70 10.87 -10.93 -12.35
C LEU A 70 9.43 -10.78 -12.84
N VAL A 71 8.49 -10.74 -11.90
CA VAL A 71 7.07 -10.42 -12.18
C VAL A 71 6.89 -8.90 -12.18
N GLY A 72 7.17 -8.24 -13.30
CA GLY A 72 7.28 -6.78 -13.36
C GLY A 72 6.04 -6.00 -12.90
N PHE A 73 4.84 -6.44 -13.29
CA PHE A 73 3.59 -5.79 -12.87
C PHE A 73 3.31 -5.91 -11.36
N ARG A 74 3.95 -6.84 -10.63
CA ARG A 74 3.91 -6.87 -9.16
C ARG A 74 4.57 -5.63 -8.57
N TYR A 75 5.78 -5.33 -9.04
CA TYR A 75 6.54 -4.19 -8.55
C TYR A 75 5.95 -2.86 -9.03
N ILE A 76 5.37 -2.81 -10.23
CA ILE A 76 4.63 -1.64 -10.72
C ILE A 76 3.37 -1.41 -9.86
N ASP A 77 2.60 -2.46 -9.55
CA ASP A 77 1.47 -2.37 -8.61
C ASP A 77 1.90 -1.78 -7.28
N TRP A 78 2.93 -2.36 -6.67
CA TRP A 78 3.40 -1.91 -5.37
C TRP A 78 3.90 -0.46 -5.44
N LEU A 79 4.70 -0.10 -6.45
CA LEU A 79 5.20 1.27 -6.62
C LEU A 79 4.11 2.35 -6.72
N VAL A 80 2.89 1.97 -7.13
CA VAL A 80 1.72 2.87 -7.15
C VAL A 80 0.90 2.76 -5.87
N THR A 81 0.56 1.55 -5.45
CA THR A 81 -0.42 1.31 -4.40
C THR A 81 0.14 1.45 -2.99
N THR A 82 1.39 1.03 -2.73
CA THR A 82 1.98 1.10 -1.40
C THR A 82 2.26 2.54 -0.96
N PRO A 83 2.75 3.46 -1.81
CA PRO A 83 2.87 4.86 -1.43
C PRO A 83 1.50 5.50 -1.12
N LEU A 84 0.45 5.16 -1.87
CA LEU A 84 -0.90 5.67 -1.60
C LEU A 84 -1.43 5.19 -0.24
N LEU A 85 -1.19 3.93 0.12
CA LEU A 85 -1.58 3.36 1.41
C LEU A 85 -0.90 4.10 2.58
N VAL A 86 0.42 4.26 2.55
CA VAL A 86 1.13 4.96 3.66
C VAL A 86 0.91 6.47 3.65
N GLY A 87 0.78 7.06 2.46
CA GLY A 87 0.45 8.46 2.30
C GLY A 87 -0.92 8.78 2.90
N PHE A 88 -1.88 7.86 2.73
CA PHE A 88 -3.20 8.00 3.35
C PHE A 88 -3.16 7.87 4.88
N VAL A 89 -2.32 6.98 5.44
CA VAL A 89 -2.10 6.95 6.90
C VAL A 89 -1.56 8.29 7.40
N GLY A 90 -0.60 8.88 6.69
CA GLY A 90 -0.06 10.21 7.04
C GLY A 90 -1.10 11.32 6.93
N TYR A 91 -1.98 11.25 5.92
CA TYR A 91 -3.10 12.16 5.78
C TYR A 91 -4.08 12.04 6.96
N VAL A 92 -4.46 10.83 7.35
CA VAL A 92 -5.32 10.58 8.52
C VAL A 92 -4.66 11.10 9.80
N ALA A 93 -3.35 10.98 9.91
CA ALA A 93 -2.57 11.47 11.05
C ALA A 93 -2.45 13.01 11.09
N GLY A 94 -3.00 13.76 10.13
CA GLY A 94 -2.80 15.21 10.05
C GLY A 94 -1.34 15.61 9.81
N ALA A 95 -0.53 14.71 9.24
CA ALA A 95 0.89 14.97 9.03
C ALA A 95 1.12 16.01 7.94
N SER A 96 2.22 16.76 8.05
CA SER A 96 2.60 17.74 7.02
C SER A 96 2.76 17.08 5.65
N ARG A 97 2.46 17.83 4.58
CA ARG A 97 2.65 17.37 3.19
C ARG A 97 4.07 16.86 2.92
N ARG A 98 5.07 17.47 3.57
CA ARG A 98 6.47 17.05 3.49
C ARG A 98 6.70 15.68 4.13
N ALA A 99 6.10 15.41 5.29
CA ALA A 99 6.22 14.10 5.94
C ALA A 99 5.50 13.00 5.14
N ILE A 100 4.32 13.32 4.58
CA ILE A 100 3.58 12.42 3.68
C ILE A 100 4.42 12.10 2.44
N ALA A 101 4.95 13.12 1.74
CA ALA A 101 5.82 12.90 0.59
C ALA A 101 7.08 12.09 0.96
N GLY A 102 7.67 12.37 2.13
CA GLY A 102 8.82 11.65 2.65
C GLY A 102 8.57 10.14 2.82
N VAL A 103 7.46 9.76 3.45
CA VAL A 103 7.13 8.32 3.60
C VAL A 103 6.79 7.66 2.26
N MET A 104 6.10 8.38 1.36
CA MET A 104 5.75 7.86 0.04
C MET A 104 6.98 7.60 -0.82
N ILE A 105 7.98 8.50 -0.76
CA ILE A 105 9.25 8.33 -1.47
C ILE A 105 10.06 7.17 -0.84
N ALA A 106 10.12 7.09 0.49
CA ALA A 106 10.80 5.98 1.16
C ALA A 106 10.19 4.63 0.78
N ASP A 107 8.86 4.55 0.73
CA ASP A 107 8.13 3.38 0.26
C ASP A 107 8.43 3.04 -1.20
N ALA A 108 8.39 4.03 -2.10
CA ALA A 108 8.73 3.80 -3.50
C ALA A 108 10.17 3.31 -3.69
N LEU A 109 11.12 3.84 -2.91
CA LEU A 109 12.52 3.37 -2.91
C LEU A 109 12.63 1.95 -2.36
N MET A 110 11.90 1.59 -1.30
CA MET A 110 11.82 0.22 -0.80
C MET A 110 11.44 -0.75 -1.92
N ILE A 111 10.37 -0.44 -2.67
CA ILE A 111 9.91 -1.28 -3.78
C ILE A 111 10.94 -1.34 -4.91
N ALA A 112 11.51 -0.19 -5.31
CA ALA A 112 12.50 -0.11 -6.38
C ALA A 112 13.77 -0.92 -6.07
N PHE A 113 14.29 -0.82 -4.85
CA PHE A 113 15.45 -1.61 -4.42
C PHE A 113 15.11 -3.10 -4.28
N GLY A 114 13.89 -3.45 -3.87
CA GLY A 114 13.42 -4.84 -3.85
C GLY A 114 13.35 -5.44 -5.26
N ALA A 115 12.84 -4.70 -6.23
CA ALA A 115 12.83 -5.10 -7.64
C ALA A 115 14.26 -5.25 -8.20
N ALA A 116 15.13 -4.28 -7.90
CA ALA A 116 16.53 -4.32 -8.31
C ALA A 116 17.26 -5.54 -7.71
N ALA A 117 16.92 -5.94 -6.48
CA ALA A 117 17.48 -7.14 -5.86
C ALA A 117 17.12 -8.43 -6.61
N VAL A 118 15.91 -8.52 -7.19
CA VAL A 118 15.51 -9.68 -8.01
C VAL A 118 16.34 -9.78 -9.29
N VAL A 119 16.67 -8.63 -9.89
CA VAL A 119 17.45 -8.55 -11.14
C VAL A 119 18.95 -8.77 -10.90
N ALA A 120 19.44 -8.43 -9.72
CA ALA A 120 20.85 -8.56 -9.36
C ALA A 120 21.22 -9.98 -8.92
N ASP A 121 22.53 -10.28 -8.92
CA ASP A 121 23.10 -11.53 -8.45
C ASP A 121 24.16 -11.32 -7.36
N GLY A 122 24.55 -12.41 -6.71
CA GLY A 122 25.66 -12.46 -5.75
C GLY A 122 25.50 -11.45 -4.61
N THR A 123 26.59 -10.79 -4.24
CA THR A 123 26.61 -9.81 -3.14
C THR A 123 25.70 -8.60 -3.39
N LEU A 124 25.55 -8.17 -4.65
CA LEU A 124 24.75 -6.99 -4.99
C LEU A 124 23.26 -7.22 -4.70
N LYS A 125 22.74 -8.41 -5.00
CA LYS A 125 21.36 -8.82 -4.64
C LYS A 125 21.08 -8.57 -3.16
N TRP A 126 21.94 -9.08 -2.28
CA TRP A 126 21.77 -8.98 -0.84
C TRP A 126 21.96 -7.55 -0.33
N ALA A 127 22.87 -6.78 -0.91
CA ALA A 127 23.04 -5.36 -0.59
C ALA A 127 21.78 -4.54 -0.96
N LEU A 128 21.18 -4.80 -2.12
CA LEU A 128 19.94 -4.14 -2.57
C LEU A 128 18.74 -4.58 -1.72
N PHE A 129 18.65 -5.86 -1.35
CA PHE A 129 17.63 -6.34 -0.43
C PHE A 129 17.77 -5.70 0.96
N ALA A 130 18.99 -5.58 1.49
CA ALA A 130 19.25 -4.90 2.76
C ALA A 130 18.89 -3.40 2.68
N LEU A 131 19.18 -2.74 1.56
CA LEU A 131 18.81 -1.34 1.34
C LEU A 131 17.30 -1.16 1.25
N SER A 132 16.59 -2.06 0.54
CA SER A 132 15.12 -2.12 0.56
C SER A 132 14.59 -2.28 1.99
N GLY A 133 15.18 -3.19 2.78
CA GLY A 133 14.86 -3.37 4.20
C GLY A 133 15.11 -2.12 5.05
N ALA A 134 16.17 -1.35 4.79
CA ALA A 134 16.44 -0.10 5.49
C ALA A 134 15.36 0.95 5.21
N PHE A 135 14.88 1.06 3.96
CA PHE A 135 13.72 1.91 3.65
C PHE A 135 12.44 1.40 4.30
N HIS A 136 12.23 0.09 4.38
CA HIS A 136 11.10 -0.49 5.09
C HIS A 136 11.13 -0.16 6.59
N ILE A 137 12.29 -0.23 7.24
CA ILE A 137 12.47 0.22 8.63
C ILE A 137 12.19 1.72 8.75
N GLY A 138 12.69 2.53 7.82
CA GLY A 138 12.40 3.98 7.77
C GLY A 138 10.90 4.26 7.69
N LEU A 139 10.17 3.49 6.90
CA LEU A 139 8.71 3.53 6.79
C LEU A 139 8.05 3.21 8.15
N PHE A 140 8.51 2.19 8.86
CA PHE A 140 8.02 1.90 10.22
C PHE A 140 8.28 3.04 11.21
N VAL A 141 9.42 3.73 11.09
CA VAL A 141 9.69 4.93 11.90
C VAL A 141 8.64 6.02 11.60
N TYR A 142 8.27 6.23 10.35
CA TYR A 142 7.17 7.16 10.03
C TYR A 142 5.85 6.74 10.67
N LEU A 143 5.45 5.48 10.47
CA LEU A 143 4.16 4.96 10.93
C LEU A 143 4.03 4.94 12.46
N TYR A 144 5.07 4.52 13.18
CA TYR A 144 4.98 4.24 14.62
C TYR A 144 5.64 5.28 15.52
N VAL A 145 6.41 6.22 14.94
CA VAL A 145 7.13 7.24 15.73
C VAL A 145 6.83 8.65 15.23
N VAL A 146 6.83 8.92 13.91
CA VAL A 146 6.60 10.28 13.40
C VAL A 146 5.12 10.65 13.39
N PHE A 147 4.29 9.90 12.65
CA PHE A 147 2.86 10.19 12.51
C PHE A 147 2.07 10.25 13.82
N PRO A 148 2.30 9.37 14.81
CA PRO A 148 1.59 9.44 16.08
C PRO A 148 1.71 10.79 16.80
N ARG A 149 2.77 11.57 16.54
CA ARG A 149 2.96 12.91 17.13
C ARG A 149 2.11 14.00 16.48
N SER A 150 1.55 13.72 15.32
CA SER A 150 0.72 14.67 14.56
C SER A 150 -0.77 14.38 14.67
N VAL A 151 -1.15 13.18 15.15
CA VAL A 151 -2.56 12.78 15.22
C VAL A 151 -3.30 13.70 16.20
N PRO A 152 -4.41 14.33 15.78
CA PRO A 152 -5.23 15.11 16.69
C PRO A 152 -5.76 14.27 17.86
N ASP A 153 -6.00 14.92 18.99
CA ASP A 153 -6.56 14.32 20.20
C ASP A 153 -8.08 14.12 20.07
N ASP A 154 -8.47 13.37 19.04
CA ASP A 154 -9.84 12.94 18.77
C ASP A 154 -9.91 11.40 18.75
N PRO A 155 -10.77 10.77 19.58
CA PRO A 155 -10.87 9.32 19.65
C PRO A 155 -11.20 8.64 18.31
N ALA A 156 -12.01 9.27 17.45
CA ALA A 156 -12.41 8.68 16.18
C ALA A 156 -11.23 8.66 15.20
N GLN A 157 -10.47 9.76 15.13
CA GLN A 157 -9.28 9.91 14.30
C GLN A 157 -8.13 9.04 14.79
N LEU A 158 -7.87 9.00 16.09
CA LEU A 158 -6.89 8.08 16.71
C LEU A 158 -7.24 6.62 16.40
N GLY A 159 -8.52 6.27 16.47
CA GLY A 159 -9.03 4.94 16.14
C GLY A 159 -8.82 4.57 14.68
N LEU A 160 -9.12 5.47 13.74
CA LEU A 160 -8.89 5.23 12.32
C LEU A 160 -7.40 5.16 11.98
N PHE A 161 -6.60 6.08 12.48
CA PHE A 161 -5.14 6.07 12.31
C PHE A 161 -4.56 4.73 12.78
N SER A 162 -4.91 4.29 13.99
CA SER A 162 -4.43 3.04 14.57
C SER A 162 -4.85 1.82 13.74
N LEU A 163 -6.10 1.81 13.26
CA LEU A 163 -6.62 0.75 12.40
C LEU A 163 -5.81 0.64 11.09
N LEU A 164 -5.67 1.74 10.36
CA LEU A 164 -4.98 1.73 9.06
C LEU A 164 -3.49 1.41 9.21
N LYS A 165 -2.83 2.06 10.17
CA LYS A 165 -1.41 1.84 10.47
C LYS A 165 -1.13 0.38 10.81
N ASN A 166 -1.88 -0.21 11.75
CA ASN A 166 -1.64 -1.58 12.18
C ASN A 166 -2.03 -2.60 11.11
N HIS A 167 -3.07 -2.32 10.32
CA HIS A 167 -3.47 -3.19 9.21
C HIS A 167 -2.34 -3.38 8.22
N ILE A 168 -1.80 -2.29 7.64
CA ILE A 168 -0.71 -2.41 6.67
C ILE A 168 0.62 -2.74 7.36
N GLY A 169 0.93 -2.12 8.50
CA GLY A 169 2.22 -2.29 9.17
C GLY A 169 2.48 -3.74 9.60
N LEU A 170 1.48 -4.41 10.18
CA LEU A 170 1.64 -5.81 10.60
C LEU A 170 1.68 -6.77 9.41
N LEU A 171 0.83 -6.55 8.39
CA LEU A 171 0.84 -7.37 7.18
C LEU A 171 2.17 -7.23 6.41
N TRP A 172 2.72 -6.03 6.35
CA TRP A 172 3.91 -5.75 5.56
C TRP A 172 5.18 -6.37 6.13
N LEU A 173 5.21 -6.68 7.43
CA LEU A 173 6.29 -7.48 8.01
C LEU A 173 6.45 -8.82 7.27
N ALA A 174 5.38 -9.41 6.73
CA ALA A 174 5.45 -10.69 6.03
C ALA A 174 6.17 -10.62 4.68
N TYR A 175 6.06 -9.52 3.93
CA TYR A 175 6.57 -9.40 2.56
C TYR A 175 8.08 -9.66 2.42
N PRO A 176 8.98 -9.07 3.23
CA PRO A 176 10.40 -9.38 3.15
C PRO A 176 10.70 -10.84 3.51
N PHE A 177 9.93 -11.46 4.41
CA PHE A 177 10.08 -12.90 4.67
C PHE A 177 9.64 -13.75 3.48
N VAL A 178 8.50 -13.41 2.85
CA VAL A 178 8.04 -14.12 1.65
C VAL A 178 9.08 -14.01 0.53
N TRP A 179 9.61 -12.81 0.30
CA TRP A 179 10.68 -12.58 -0.67
C TRP A 179 11.93 -13.43 -0.35
N LEU A 180 12.36 -13.41 0.92
CA LEU A 180 13.54 -14.15 1.37
C LEU A 180 13.36 -15.67 1.25
N MET A 181 12.16 -16.19 1.52
CA MET A 181 11.88 -17.63 1.43
C MET A 181 11.64 -18.09 0.00
N GLY A 182 11.26 -17.18 -0.91
CA GLY A 182 10.92 -17.51 -2.28
C GLY A 182 12.10 -17.80 -3.20
N PRO A 183 11.82 -18.19 -4.46
CA PRO A 183 12.84 -18.49 -5.47
C PRO A 183 13.85 -17.36 -5.70
N GLU A 184 13.41 -16.11 -5.55
CA GLU A 184 14.28 -14.94 -5.71
C GLU A 184 15.30 -14.73 -4.58
N GLY A 185 15.00 -15.28 -3.39
CA GLY A 185 15.83 -15.22 -2.19
C GLY A 185 16.62 -16.51 -1.93
N LEU A 186 16.25 -17.23 -0.87
CA LEU A 186 16.90 -18.47 -0.42
C LEU A 186 16.29 -19.74 -1.03
N GLY A 187 15.11 -19.65 -1.65
CA GLY A 187 14.48 -20.78 -2.35
C GLY A 187 13.94 -21.89 -1.44
N PHE A 188 13.62 -21.61 -0.18
CA PHE A 188 13.03 -22.58 0.74
C PHE A 188 11.55 -22.89 0.45
N ALA A 189 10.87 -22.00 -0.26
CA ALA A 189 9.50 -22.18 -0.72
C ALA A 189 9.42 -22.08 -2.26
N GLY A 190 8.60 -22.94 -2.86
CA GLY A 190 8.41 -22.97 -4.31
C GLY A 190 7.58 -21.80 -4.85
N ALA A 191 7.75 -21.48 -6.14
CA ALA A 191 7.11 -20.35 -6.81
C ALA A 191 5.58 -20.31 -6.67
N VAL A 192 4.92 -21.48 -6.74
CA VAL A 192 3.46 -21.58 -6.57
C VAL A 192 3.04 -21.09 -5.18
N GLY A 193 3.67 -21.58 -4.11
CA GLY A 193 3.33 -21.18 -2.74
C GLY A 193 3.58 -19.70 -2.49
N ILE A 194 4.67 -19.17 -3.03
CA ILE A 194 5.00 -17.74 -2.96
C ILE A 194 3.97 -16.88 -3.70
N ALA A 195 3.58 -17.28 -4.91
CA ALA A 195 2.57 -16.57 -5.69
C ALA A 195 1.22 -16.50 -4.95
N PHE A 196 0.74 -17.61 -4.39
CA PHE A 196 -0.48 -17.63 -3.57
C PHE A 196 -0.35 -16.78 -2.31
N THR A 197 0.81 -16.77 -1.68
CA THR A 197 1.06 -15.95 -0.48
C THR A 197 1.01 -14.46 -0.81
N TYR A 198 1.66 -14.02 -1.90
CA TYR A 198 1.56 -12.63 -2.34
C TYR A 198 0.14 -12.23 -2.72
N VAL A 199 -0.58 -13.09 -3.46
CA VAL A 199 -1.99 -12.87 -3.80
C VAL A 199 -2.83 -12.64 -2.54
N PHE A 200 -2.69 -13.52 -1.55
CA PHE A 200 -3.41 -13.41 -0.29
C PHE A 200 -3.08 -12.11 0.44
N LEU A 201 -1.79 -11.80 0.59
CA LEU A 201 -1.33 -10.61 1.28
C LEU A 201 -1.79 -9.32 0.57
N ASP A 202 -1.77 -9.29 -0.76
CA ASP A 202 -2.17 -8.12 -1.55
C ASP A 202 -3.67 -7.85 -1.42
N VAL A 203 -4.50 -8.88 -1.60
CA VAL A 203 -5.96 -8.75 -1.47
C VAL A 203 -6.30 -8.29 -0.05
N LEU A 204 -5.70 -8.90 0.96
CA LEU A 204 -5.94 -8.56 2.37
C LEU A 204 -5.44 -7.16 2.74
N ALA A 205 -4.31 -6.71 2.20
CA ALA A 205 -3.77 -5.38 2.46
C ALA A 205 -4.62 -4.28 1.83
N LYS A 206 -5.21 -4.52 0.66
CA LYS A 206 -5.79 -3.48 -0.21
C LYS A 206 -7.32 -3.41 -0.18
N VAL A 207 -8.02 -4.54 -0.26
CA VAL A 207 -9.49 -4.54 -0.37
C VAL A 207 -10.18 -4.05 0.92
N PRO A 208 -9.84 -4.56 2.13
CA PRO A 208 -10.43 -4.07 3.38
C PRO A 208 -10.08 -2.62 3.68
N TYR A 209 -8.92 -2.13 3.20
CA TYR A 209 -8.43 -0.79 3.50
C TYR A 209 -9.42 0.30 3.07
N VAL A 210 -9.99 0.17 1.87
CA VAL A 210 -10.99 1.12 1.35
C VAL A 210 -12.26 1.10 2.20
N TYR A 211 -12.66 -0.09 2.66
CA TYR A 211 -13.81 -0.25 3.53
C TYR A 211 -13.58 0.37 4.92
N PHE A 212 -12.38 0.22 5.50
CA PHE A 212 -12.05 0.83 6.80
C PHE A 212 -12.15 2.35 6.79
N PHE A 213 -11.68 2.98 5.71
CA PHE A 213 -11.88 4.41 5.51
C PHE A 213 -13.38 4.76 5.47
N TYR A 214 -14.17 4.08 4.64
CA TYR A 214 -15.61 4.34 4.54
C TYR A 214 -16.30 4.16 5.90
N ALA A 215 -16.04 3.09 6.62
CA ALA A 215 -16.69 2.75 7.88
C ALA A 215 -16.42 3.80 8.98
N ARG A 216 -15.25 4.45 8.97
CA ARG A 216 -14.86 5.45 9.97
C ARG A 216 -14.71 6.87 9.43
N ARG A 217 -15.29 7.15 8.25
CA ARG A 217 -15.18 8.44 7.56
C ARG A 217 -15.65 9.66 8.37
N ALA A 218 -16.56 9.46 9.33
CA ALA A 218 -17.04 10.52 10.22
C ALA A 218 -15.90 11.19 11.01
N ALA A 219 -14.81 10.45 11.29
CA ALA A 219 -13.59 10.99 11.91
C ALA A 219 -12.93 12.13 11.12
N PHE A 220 -13.31 12.36 9.87
CA PHE A 220 -12.79 13.47 9.07
C PHE A 220 -13.68 14.70 9.07
N ALA A 221 -14.98 14.59 9.38
CA ALA A 221 -15.90 15.73 9.36
C ALA A 221 -15.51 16.76 10.43
N ASP A 222 -15.06 16.29 11.59
CA ASP A 222 -14.68 17.14 12.73
C ASP A 222 -13.36 17.91 12.49
N VAL A 223 -12.45 17.37 11.67
CA VAL A 223 -11.16 17.99 11.35
C VAL A 223 -11.32 19.15 10.37
N THR A 224 -12.15 19.01 9.34
CA THR A 224 -12.39 20.07 8.36
C THR A 224 -13.10 21.27 8.99
N VAL A 225 -14.01 21.03 9.93
CA VAL A 225 -14.67 22.08 10.71
C VAL A 225 -13.63 22.82 11.58
N ALA A 226 -12.78 22.09 12.31
CA ALA A 226 -11.76 22.68 13.17
C ALA A 226 -10.64 23.44 12.42
N GLU A 227 -10.37 23.12 11.15
CA GLU A 227 -9.51 23.92 10.28
C GLU A 227 -10.23 25.17 9.73
N SER A 228 -11.52 25.06 9.38
CA SER A 228 -12.31 26.19 8.89
C SER A 228 -12.56 27.25 9.97
N GLU A 229 -12.70 26.83 11.23
CA GLU A 229 -12.88 27.70 12.39
C GLU A 229 -11.58 28.38 12.81
N ARG A 230 -10.42 27.82 12.45
CA ARG A 230 -9.11 28.35 12.84
C ARG A 230 -8.70 29.62 12.09
N GLY A 231 -9.40 29.99 11.00
CA GLY A 231 -9.17 31.22 10.24
C GLY A 231 -7.74 31.40 9.70
N PRO A 232 -7.49 32.40 8.84
CA PRO A 232 -6.12 32.75 8.48
C PRO A 232 -5.38 33.28 9.72
N THR A 233 -4.17 32.81 9.96
CA THR A 233 -3.28 33.39 10.98
C THR A 233 -3.21 34.91 10.81
N PRO A 234 -3.52 35.72 11.84
CA PRO A 234 -3.45 37.17 11.72
C PRO A 234 -2.05 37.59 11.30
N THR A 235 -1.96 38.39 10.23
CA THR A 235 -0.70 39.04 9.86
C THR A 235 -0.27 39.93 11.03
N PRO A 236 0.99 39.85 11.49
CA PRO A 236 1.47 40.75 12.54
C PRO A 236 1.26 42.19 12.08
N ALA A 237 0.64 43.01 12.92
CA ALA A 237 0.55 44.44 12.67
C ALA A 237 1.95 45.05 12.90
N ASP A 238 2.44 45.77 11.89
CA ASP A 238 3.63 46.64 11.96
C ASP A 238 3.38 47.84 12.90
#